data_AF-A0A9W7MM04-F1
#
_entry.id   AF-A0A9W7MM04-F1
#
_cell.length_a   1.000
_cell.length_b   1.000
_cell.length_c   1.000
_cell.angle_alpha   90.00
_cell.angle_beta   90.00
_cell.angle_gamma   90.00
#
_symmetry.space_group_name_H-M   'P 1'
#
loop_
_entity.id
_entity.type
_entity.pdbx_description
1 polymer ?
#
loop_
_entity_poly.entity_id
_entity_poly.type
_entity_poly.pdbx_seq_one_letter_code
_entity_poly.pdbx_strand_id
1 'polypeptide(L)'
;MHLIERNPLTKLPEGPYSAPAAVADPSNLPRGHHICFTVSNFDSFVQSLKDRGIQTFQKSLPNGKVRQVFFFDPDGNGLEVASREAP
;
A
#
# COMPACT_ATOMS: atom_id res chain seq x y z
N MET A 1 -1.97 3.29 -14.18
CA MET A 1 -0.53 3.44 -13.87
C MET A 1 -0.42 4.07 -12.49
N HIS A 2 0.03 3.32 -11.49
CA HIS A 2 0.31 3.85 -10.16
C HIS A 2 1.71 4.49 -10.23
N LEU A 3 1.81 5.81 -10.10
CA LEU A 3 3.10 6.51 -10.16
C LEU A 3 3.55 6.82 -8.72
N ILE A 4 4.51 6.04 -8.23
CA ILE A 4 5.13 6.28 -6.93
C ILE A 4 6.14 7.42 -7.12
N GLU A 5 5.83 8.59 -6.56
CA GLU A 5 6.71 9.74 -6.62
C GLU A 5 7.84 9.60 -5.60
N ARG A 6 9.08 9.58 -6.10
CA ARG A 6 10.30 9.50 -5.29
C ARG A 6 10.38 10.69 -4.32
N ASN A 7 10.60 10.39 -3.04
CA ASN A 7 11.00 11.41 -2.07
C ASN A 7 12.54 11.52 -2.06
N PRO A 8 13.15 12.66 -2.45
CA PRO A 8 14.60 12.82 -2.47
C PRO A 8 15.24 12.79 -1.07
N LEU A 9 14.44 12.95 0.00
CA LEU A 9 14.91 12.87 1.38
C LEU A 9 15.04 11.43 1.90
N THR A 10 14.53 10.43 1.17
CA THR A 10 14.63 9.02 1.56
C THR A 10 15.56 8.25 0.64
N LYS A 11 16.23 7.23 1.18
CA LYS A 11 17.04 6.27 0.41
C LYS A 11 16.26 4.99 0.11
N LEU A 12 14.95 5.11 -0.13
CA LEU A 12 14.12 3.95 -0.43
C LEU A 12 14.55 3.35 -1.78
N PRO A 13 14.53 2.01 -1.91
CA PRO A 13 14.83 1.36 -3.17
C PRO A 13 13.78 1.75 -4.23
N GLU A 14 14.26 1.99 -5.44
CA GLU A 14 13.47 2.51 -6.56
C GLU A 14 12.72 1.40 -7.32
N GLY A 15 13.02 0.15 -7.01
CA GLY A 15 12.40 -1.02 -7.62
C GLY A 15 12.91 -2.33 -7.00
N PRO A 16 12.40 -3.47 -7.47
CA PRO A 16 12.74 -4.77 -6.89
C PRO A 16 14.21 -5.14 -7.13
N TYR A 17 14.83 -4.58 -8.17
CA TYR A 17 16.24 -4.82 -8.52
C TYR A 17 17.24 -3.98 -7.71
N SER A 18 16.78 -2.96 -6.99
CA SER A 18 17.62 -2.08 -6.17
C SER A 18 17.35 -2.21 -4.67
N ALA A 19 16.45 -3.12 -4.26
CA ALA A 19 16.14 -3.42 -2.87
C ALA A 19 17.05 -4.53 -2.32
N PRO A 20 17.94 -4.24 -1.35
CA PRO A 20 18.74 -5.28 -0.70
C PRO A 20 17.91 -6.11 0.30
N ALA A 21 16.80 -5.56 0.79
CA ALA A 21 15.86 -6.19 1.70
C ALA A 21 14.52 -5.43 1.70
N ALA A 22 13.47 -6.05 2.22
CA ALA A 22 12.19 -5.41 2.47
C ALA A 22 12.31 -4.33 3.56
N VAL A 23 11.64 -3.19 3.36
CA VAL A 23 11.61 -2.07 4.34
C VAL A 23 10.22 -2.02 4.96
N ALA A 24 10.06 -2.70 6.11
CA ALA A 24 8.80 -2.78 6.84
C ALA A 24 8.53 -1.53 7.72
N ASP A 25 8.73 -0.33 7.16
CA ASP A 25 8.37 0.94 7.81
C ASP A 25 7.05 1.48 7.24
N PRO A 26 5.96 1.51 8.01
CA PRO A 26 4.66 2.03 7.58
C PRO A 26 4.70 3.46 7.02
N SER A 27 5.60 4.30 7.51
CA SER A 27 5.72 5.70 7.08
C SER A 27 6.15 5.83 5.62
N ASN A 28 6.89 4.83 5.16
CA ASN A 28 7.41 4.77 3.80
C ASN A 28 6.49 3.99 2.85
N LEU A 29 5.55 3.19 3.38
CA LEU A 29 4.75 2.26 2.60
C LEU A 29 3.98 2.89 1.41
N PRO A 30 3.33 4.06 1.53
CA PRO A 30 2.64 4.68 0.38
C PRO A 30 3.58 5.27 -0.69
N ARG A 31 4.87 5.46 -0.38
CA ARG A 31 5.88 6.07 -1.27
C ARG A 31 7.05 5.13 -1.58
N GLY A 32 7.07 3.94 -1.00
CA GLY A 32 8.05 2.89 -1.21
C GLY A 32 7.52 1.84 -2.17
N HIS A 33 8.35 0.87 -2.53
CA HIS A 33 7.97 -0.20 -3.43
C HIS A 33 6.86 -1.08 -2.83
N HIS A 34 5.76 -1.24 -3.55
CA HIS A 34 4.63 -2.09 -3.16
C HIS A 34 3.91 -2.64 -4.40
N ILE A 35 3.16 -3.72 -4.20
CA ILE A 35 2.28 -4.29 -5.23
C ILE A 35 0.84 -3.83 -4.97
N CYS A 36 0.20 -3.28 -6.00
CA CYS A 36 -1.17 -2.75 -5.92
C CYS A 36 -2.18 -3.72 -6.55
N PHE A 37 -3.25 -4.02 -5.82
CA PHE A 37 -4.38 -4.82 -6.30
C PHE A 37 -5.68 -4.02 -6.23
N THR A 38 -6.65 -4.42 -7.06
CA THR A 38 -8.05 -4.03 -6.92
C THR A 38 -8.87 -5.24 -6.50
N VAL A 39 -9.93 -4.99 -5.75
CA VAL A 39 -10.85 -6.02 -5.25
C VAL A 39 -12.29 -5.63 -5.54
N SER A 40 -13.19 -6.61 -5.61
CA SER A 40 -14.62 -6.38 -5.85
C SER A 40 -15.33 -5.71 -4.67
N ASN A 41 -14.87 -5.95 -3.43
CA ASN A 41 -15.43 -5.35 -2.22
C ASN A 41 -14.31 -4.94 -1.26
N PHE A 42 -14.04 -3.64 -1.21
CA PHE A 42 -12.97 -3.05 -0.39
C PHE A 42 -13.21 -3.22 1.11
N ASP A 43 -14.43 -2.93 1.56
CA ASP A 43 -14.77 -2.91 2.99
C ASP A 43 -14.70 -4.33 3.59
N SER A 44 -15.18 -5.33 2.85
CA SER A 44 -15.07 -6.75 3.25
C SER A 44 -13.62 -7.21 3.31
N PHE A 45 -12.78 -6.79 2.36
CA PHE A 45 -11.36 -7.11 2.36
C PHE A 45 -10.63 -6.51 3.57
N VAL A 46 -10.85 -5.22 3.83
CA VAL A 46 -10.28 -4.52 4.99
C VAL A 46 -10.70 -5.17 6.31
N GLN A 47 -11.97 -5.55 6.44
CA GLN A 47 -12.47 -6.24 7.63
C GLN A 47 -11.77 -7.59 7.81
N SER A 48 -11.61 -8.36 6.73
CA SER A 48 -10.91 -9.65 6.77
C SER A 48 -9.46 -9.54 7.22
N LEU A 49 -8.75 -8.45 6.89
CA LEU A 49 -7.40 -8.19 7.39
C LEU A 49 -7.41 -7.92 8.90
N LYS A 50 -8.34 -7.08 9.36
CA LYS A 50 -8.47 -6.74 10.79
C LYS A 50 -8.83 -7.95 11.64
N ASP A 51 -9.75 -8.80 11.17
CA ASP A 51 -10.17 -10.02 11.88
C ASP A 51 -9.01 -11.02 12.05
N ARG A 52 -8.01 -10.96 11.16
CA ARG A 52 -6.79 -11.76 11.22
C ARG A 52 -5.67 -11.10 12.02
N GLY A 53 -5.91 -9.93 12.62
CA GLY A 53 -4.91 -9.18 13.37
C GLY A 53 -3.82 -8.54 12.51
N ILE A 54 -4.03 -8.40 11.20
CA ILE A 54 -3.07 -7.77 10.30
C ILE A 54 -3.11 -6.25 10.50
N GLN A 55 -1.95 -5.65 10.72
CA GLN A 55 -1.86 -4.20 10.86
C GLN A 55 -2.07 -3.52 9.49
N THR A 56 -3.04 -2.63 9.41
CA THR A 56 -3.41 -1.94 8.18
C THR A 56 -3.31 -0.43 8.31
N PHE A 57 -2.82 0.23 7.26
CA PHE A 57 -2.74 1.69 7.15
C PHE A 57 -3.69 2.16 6.06
N GLN A 58 -4.74 2.88 6.45
CA GLN A 58 -5.73 3.38 5.48
C GLN A 58 -5.42 4.80 5.08
N LYS A 59 -5.61 5.09 3.79
CA LYS A 59 -5.47 6.43 3.23
C LYS A 59 -6.61 6.69 2.25
N SER A 60 -7.19 7.88 2.35
CA SER A 60 -8.19 8.37 1.41
C SER A 60 -7.63 9.61 0.73
N LEU A 61 -7.83 9.74 -0.57
CA LEU A 61 -7.49 10.98 -1.28
C LEU A 61 -8.44 12.12 -0.86
N PRO A 62 -8.03 13.40 -0.96
CA PRO A 62 -8.85 14.54 -0.51
C PRO A 62 -10.24 14.62 -1.16
N ASN A 63 -10.42 14.00 -2.32
CA ASN A 63 -11.70 13.94 -3.03
C ASN A 63 -12.59 12.77 -2.58
N GLY A 64 -12.16 11.91 -1.66
CA GLY A 64 -12.91 10.76 -1.14
C GLY A 64 -13.11 9.60 -2.12
N LYS A 65 -12.88 9.82 -3.42
CA LYS A 65 -13.19 8.87 -4.51
C LYS A 65 -12.25 7.67 -4.59
N VAL A 66 -11.09 7.76 -3.93
CA VAL A 66 -10.10 6.68 -3.88
C VAL A 66 -9.81 6.34 -2.43
N ARG A 67 -10.08 5.08 -2.09
CA ARG A 67 -9.77 4.48 -0.79
C ARG A 67 -8.64 3.48 -0.99
N GLN A 68 -7.62 3.56 -0.15
CA GLN A 68 -6.44 2.71 -0.21
C GLN A 68 -6.21 2.12 1.18
N VAL A 69 -5.87 0.83 1.22
CA VAL A 69 -5.36 0.17 2.42
C VAL A 69 -3.99 -0.39 2.10
N PHE A 70 -3.03 -0.15 2.99
CA PHE A 70 -1.68 -0.64 2.89
C PHE A 70 -1.38 -1.59 4.04
N PHE A 71 -0.61 -2.64 3.78
CA PHE A 71 -0.17 -3.62 4.77
C PHE A 71 1.10 -4.31 4.30
N PHE A 72 1.73 -5.10 5.17
CA PHE A 72 2.90 -5.91 4.84
C PHE A 72 2.55 -7.40 4.84
N ASP A 73 3.21 -8.18 3.98
CA ASP A 73 3.24 -9.64 4.11
C ASP A 73 4.26 -10.07 5.19
N PRO A 74 4.36 -11.37 5.52
CA PRO A 74 5.34 -11.85 6.51
C PRO A 74 6.80 -11.58 6.15
N ASP A 75 7.12 -11.39 4.87
CA ASP A 75 8.47 -11.08 4.39
C ASP A 75 8.77 -9.57 4.39
N GLY A 76 7.78 -8.74 4.76
CA GLY A 76 7.90 -7.29 4.82
C GLY A 76 7.65 -6.57 3.49
N ASN A 77 7.14 -7.26 2.47
CA ASN A 77 6.79 -6.63 1.21
C ASN A 77 5.55 -5.74 1.39
N GLY A 78 5.60 -4.53 0.84
CA GLY A 78 4.45 -3.64 0.84
C GLY A 78 3.36 -4.10 -0.11
N LEU A 79 2.12 -4.15 0.38
CA LEU A 79 0.94 -4.38 -0.43
C LEU A 79 -0.02 -3.20 -0.30
N GLU A 80 -0.67 -2.87 -1.40
CA GLU A 80 -1.74 -1.91 -1.48
C GLU A 80 -2.98 -2.59 -2.07
N VAL A 81 -4.13 -2.35 -1.46
CA VAL A 81 -5.43 -2.57 -2.10
C VAL A 81 -6.11 -1.24 -2.26
N ALA A 82 -6.53 -0.93 -3.49
CA ALA A 82 -7.19 0.32 -3.82
C ALA A 82 -8.60 0.07 -4.37
N SER A 83 -9.53 0.93 -3.98
CA SER A 83 -10.88 1.01 -4.52
C SER A 83 -11.10 2.40 -5.09
N ARG A 84 -11.64 2.45 -6.30
CA ARG A 84 -12.04 3.67 -6.97
C ARG A 84 -13.53 3.57 -7.26
N GLU A 85 -14.30 4.61 -6.95
CA GLU A 85 -15.66 4.70 -7.48
C GLU A 85 -15.60 4.74 -9.01
N ALA A 86 -16.51 3.99 -9.65
CA ALA A 86 -16.65 4.04 -11.10
C ALA A 86 -16.94 5.50 -11.52
N PRO A 87 -16.36 5.97 -12.65
CA PRO A 87 -16.57 7.34 -13.12
C PRO A 87 -18.04 7.66 -13.40
#